data_AF-A0A7X9Q3W5-F1
#
_entry.id   AF-A0A7X9Q3W5-F1
#
_cell.length_a   1.000
_cell.length_b   1.000
_cell.length_c   1.000
_cell.angle_alpha   90.00
_cell.angle_beta   90.00
_cell.angle_gamma   90.00
#
_symmetry.space_group_name_H-M   'P 1'
#
loop_
_entity.id
_entity.type
_entity.pdbx_description
1 polymer ?
#
loop_
_entity_poly.entity_id
_entity_poly.type
_entity_poly.pdbx_seq_one_letter_code
_entity_poly.pdbx_strand_id
1 'polypeptide(L)' 'MKKTFLFFISLAAGLSLFAQKNADWTKEFPSKINWYRITDAGTVMVATKDALYGISPNGEEAWKADDIENI' A
#
# COMPACT_ATOMS: atom_id res chain seq x y z
N MET A 1 -27.49 -14.89 31.58
CA MET A 1 -26.73 -13.62 31.51
C MET A 1 -25.27 -13.82 31.11
N LYS A 2 -24.47 -14.63 31.82
CA LYS A 2 -23.05 -14.86 31.43
C LYS A 2 -22.90 -15.54 30.05
N LYS A 3 -23.75 -16.53 29.74
CA LYS A 3 -23.73 -17.25 28.44
C LYS A 3 -24.16 -16.37 27.26
N THR A 4 -25.16 -15.51 27.47
CA THR A 4 -25.61 -14.53 26.46
C THR A 4 -24.55 -13.46 26.22
N PHE A 5 -23.88 -12.99 27.29
CA PHE A 5 -22.77 -12.05 27.17
C PHE A 5 -21.58 -12.63 26.38
N LEU A 6 -21.19 -13.88 26.65
CA LEU A 6 -20.14 -14.57 25.89
C LEU A 6 -20.51 -14.77 24.40
N PHE A 7 -21.78 -15.02 24.10
CA PHE A 7 -22.25 -15.12 22.71
C PHE A 7 -22.09 -13.78 21.96
N PHE A 8 -22.44 -12.66 22.59
CA PHE A 8 -22.26 -11.34 21.99
C PHE A 8 -20.78 -10.98 21.77
N ILE A 9 -19.89 -11.36 22.70
CA ILE A 9 -18.43 -11.16 22.52
C ILE A 9 -17.90 -11.99 21.34
N SER A 10 -18.30 -13.26 21.25
CA SER A 10 -17.90 -14.14 20.14
C SER A 10 -18.39 -13.61 18.79
N LEU A 11 -19.64 -13.13 18.73
CA LEU A 11 -20.22 -12.54 17.53
C LEU A 11 -19.50 -11.25 17.11
N ALA A 12 -19.19 -10.37 18.08
CA ALA A 12 -18.44 -9.15 17.82
C ALA A 12 -17.01 -9.44 17.32
N ALA A 13 -16.33 -10.44 17.89
CA ALA A 13 -15.01 -10.87 17.44
C ALA A 13 -15.04 -11.41 16.00
N GLY A 14 -16.06 -12.20 15.64
CA GLY A 14 -16.24 -12.68 14.27
C GLY A 14 -16.42 -11.57 13.23
N LEU A 15 -17.17 -10.50 13.57
CA LEU A 15 -17.39 -9.36 12.68
C LEU A 15 -16.12 -8.52 12.47
N SER A 16 -15.22 -8.46 13.46
CA SER A 16 -13.97 -7.69 13.37
C SER A 16 -12.96 -8.24 12.34
N LEU A 17 -13.07 -9.52 11.96
CA LEU A 17 -12.21 -10.13 10.94
C LEU A 17 -12.53 -9.63 9.52
N PHE A 18 -13.79 -9.30 9.24
CA PHE A 18 -14.24 -8.83 7.92
C PHE A 18 -14.04 -7.32 7.72
N ALA A 19 -13.65 -6.59 8.76
CA ALA A 19 -13.40 -5.15 8.70
C ALA A 19 -11.95 -4.78 8.30
N GLN A 20 -11.05 -5.77 8.22
CA GLN A 20 -9.68 -5.53 7.74
C GLN A 20 -9.71 -5.41 6.21
N LYS A 21 -9.84 -4.18 5.71
CA LYS A 21 -9.70 -3.91 4.28
C LYS A 21 -8.25 -4.22 3.88
N ASN A 22 -8.06 -5.04 2.85
CA ASN A 22 -6.76 -5.19 2.21
C ASN A 22 -6.27 -3.84 1.68
N ALA A 23 -4.96 -3.74 1.39
CA ALA A 23 -4.44 -2.58 0.68
C ALA A 23 -5.26 -2.34 -0.61
N ASP A 24 -5.54 -1.07 -0.92
CA ASP A 24 -6.30 -0.70 -2.13
C ASP A 24 -5.60 -1.19 -3.41
N TRP A 25 -4.27 -1.22 -3.38
CA TRP A 25 -3.42 -1.84 -4.39
C TRP A 25 -2.04 -2.15 -3.81
N THR A 26 -1.33 -3.04 -4.49
CA THR A 26 0.09 -3.35 -4.25
C THR A 26 0.83 -3.26 -5.57
N LYS A 27 2.06 -2.72 -5.55
CA LYS A 27 2.93 -2.61 -6.72
C LYS A 27 4.27 -3.28 -6.40
N GLU A 28 4.67 -4.20 -7.25
CA GLU A 28 6.01 -4.79 -7.21
C GLU A 28 6.96 -3.98 -8.11
N PHE A 29 8.23 -3.92 -7.71
CA PHE A 29 9.27 -3.25 -8.46
C PHE A 29 10.36 -4.25 -8.85
N PRO A 30 10.97 -4.11 -10.04
CA PRO A 30 11.99 -5.06 -10.51
C PRO A 30 13.25 -5.10 -9.64
N SER A 31 13.54 -4.01 -8.94
CA SER A 31 14.70 -3.90 -8.04
C SER A 31 14.31 -3.31 -6.69
N LYS A 32 15.23 -3.45 -5.74
CA LYS A 32 15.04 -3.02 -4.36
C LYS A 32 14.64 -1.54 -4.31
N ILE A 33 13.58 -1.24 -3.56
CA ILE A 33 13.18 0.13 -3.25
C ILE A 33 14.22 0.74 -2.31
N ASN A 34 14.77 1.89 -2.70
CA ASN A 34 15.67 2.69 -1.87
C ASN A 34 14.87 3.64 -1.00
N TRP A 35 13.94 4.39 -1.60
CA TRP A 35 13.01 5.27 -0.90
C TRP A 35 11.71 5.45 -1.70
N TYR A 36 10.67 5.90 -1.01
CA TYR A 36 9.45 6.39 -1.64
C TYR A 36 8.89 7.58 -0.87
N ARG A 37 8.16 8.46 -1.57
CA ARG A 37 7.42 9.60 -0.98
C ARG A 37 6.13 9.85 -1.73
N ILE A 38 5.12 10.35 -1.02
CA ILE A 38 3.92 10.89 -1.66
C ILE A 38 4.16 12.37 -1.91
N THR A 39 3.84 12.84 -3.11
CA THR A 39 3.90 14.26 -3.47
C THR A 39 2.55 14.93 -3.18
N ASP A 40 2.54 16.27 -3.08
CA ASP A 40 1.29 17.03 -2.87
C ASP A 40 0.30 16.88 -4.03
N ALA A 41 0.78 16.45 -5.21
CA ALA A 41 -0.04 16.11 -6.37
C ALA A 41 -0.68 14.71 -6.28
N GLY A 42 -0.42 13.95 -5.22
CA GLY A 42 -0.96 12.60 -5.01
C GLY A 42 -0.19 11.50 -5.74
N THR A 43 0.91 11.80 -6.41
CA THR A 43 1.80 10.79 -7.01
C THR A 43 2.72 10.20 -5.94
N VAL A 44 2.82 8.87 -5.88
CA VAL A 44 3.85 8.18 -5.10
C VAL A 44 5.12 8.10 -5.96
N MET A 45 6.14 8.85 -5.59
CA MET A 45 7.46 8.72 -6.20
C MET A 45 8.22 7.59 -5.52
N VAL A 46 8.75 6.64 -6.30
CA VAL A 46 9.50 5.49 -5.79
C VAL A 46 10.85 5.44 -6.50
N ALA A 47 11.94 5.55 -5.74
CA ALA A 47 13.28 5.33 -6.26
C ALA A 47 13.71 3.90 -5.95
N THR A 48 14.09 3.17 -6.99
CA THR A 48 14.77 1.89 -6.86
C THR A 48 16.26 2.06 -7.15
N LYS A 49 17.00 0.96 -7.23
CA LYS A 49 18.41 1.00 -7.64
C LYS A 49 18.59 1.60 -9.04
N ASP A 50 17.73 1.22 -9.99
CA ASP A 50 18.00 1.44 -11.42
C ASP A 50 17.08 2.50 -12.05
N ALA A 51 16.03 2.94 -11.35
CA ALA A 51 15.06 3.88 -11.91
C ALA A 51 14.27 4.66 -10.84
N LEU A 52 13.63 5.74 -11.27
CA LEU A 52 12.63 6.50 -10.52
C LEU A 52 11.26 6.36 -11.18
N TYR A 53 10.26 5.98 -10.39
CA TYR A 53 8.90 5.74 -10.85
C TYR A 53 7.95 6.78 -10.26
N GLY A 54 7.00 7.24 -11.07
CA GLY A 54 5.81 7.94 -10.61
C GLY A 54 4.61 7.03 -10.63
N ILE A 55 4.03 6.73 -9.46
CA ILE A 55 2.85 5.89 -9.33
C ILE A 55 1.63 6.78 -9.05
N SER A 56 0.57 6.61 -9.82
CA SER A 56 -0.69 7.34 -9.64
C SER A 56 -1.48 6.83 -8.41
N PRO A 57 -2.48 7.58 -7.91
CA PRO A 57 -3.26 7.19 -6.74
C PRO A 57 -3.96 5.81 -6.86
N ASN A 58 -4.20 5.34 -8.08
CA ASN A 58 -4.78 4.04 -8.39
C ASN A 58 -3.76 2.88 -8.44
N GLY A 59 -2.46 3.14 -8.20
CA GLY A 59 -1.41 2.13 -8.19
C GLY A 59 -0.76 1.83 -9.55
N GLU A 60 -1.13 2.58 -10.59
CA GLU A 60 -0.58 2.43 -11.93
C GLU A 60 0.72 3.22 -12.10
N GLU A 61 1.61 2.77 -12.99
CA GLU A 61 2.80 3.54 -13.36
C GLU A 61 2.39 4.67 -14.30
N ALA A 62 2.51 5.91 -13.84
CA ALA A 62 2.22 7.09 -14.64
C ALA A 62 3.41 7.47 -15.54
N TRP A 63 4.63 7.30 -15.01
CA TRP A 63 5.88 7.53 -15.74
C TRP A 63 7.06 6.83 -15.06
N LYS A 64 8.15 6.69 -15.81
CA LYS A 64 9.42 6.12 -15.37
C LYS A 64 10.57 6.93 -15.94
N ALA A 65 11.58 7.18 -15.10
CA ALA A 65 12.88 7.71 -15.51
C ALA A 65 13.95 6.65 -15.20
N ASP A 66 14.58 6.13 -16.24
CA ASP A 66 15.73 5.22 -16.13
C ASP A 66 17.02 5.99 -15.79
N ASP A 67 18.05 5.28 -15.33
CA ASP A 67 19.42 5.80 -15.12
C ASP A 67 19.56 6.99 -14.15
N ILE A 68 18.89 6.90 -13.01
CA ILE A 68 18.99 7.92 -11.95
C ILE A 68 20.35 7.95 -11.20
N GLU A 69 21.24 6.99 -11.46
CA GLU A 69 22.59 6.99 -10.88
C GLU A 69 23.52 8.00 -11.58
N ASN A 70 23.15 8.52 -12.77
CA ASN A 70 23.99 9.38 -13.61
C ASN A 70 23.44 10.82 -13.82
N ILE A 71 22.46 11.24 -13.03
CA ILE A 71 21.88 12.60 -13.06
C ILE A 71 22.63 13.60 -12.19
#